data_AF-A0A8E2F6U0-F1
#
_entry.id   AF-A0A8E2F6U0-F1
#
_cell.length_a   1.000
_cell.length_b   1.000
_cell.length_c   1.000
_cell.angle_alpha   90.00
_cell.angle_beta   90.00
_cell.angle_gamma   90.00
#
_symmetry.space_group_name_H-M   'P 1'
#
loop_
_entity.id
_entity.type
_entity.pdbx_description
1 polymer ?
#
loop_
_entity_poly.entity_id
_entity_poly.type
_entity_poly.pdbx_seq_one_letter_code
_entity_poly.pdbx_strand_id
1 'polypeptide(L)'
;LFLGNGPSALILSYILHGHIPYYAGGHHDPILDSKLSSCPSLLNLTPDLYAHFQSSLRYSTQALPINTLLDTLIRPNADTEINPKSCIKWEYTPEKAVSHIAIGDSPYAGGQWAAGPVSPSWDIGTLSYAEMLSLPGYSFPDHYAATRKEPMPDFVRPTRSEVAEYYKAYPAAVGISDAIYNSIHVDRVSRTADGFFIGSHGIHCKHLVLASGIFTVNIPPPPLLAPLTELDLTTEPLVVIGSGFSAADAIISAPPTRKIIHIFQWNPDERPSPLRGCHHTAYPEYATVYRQMKLATLPTTSIKRPPAKSPLARRKSNPFAAYRDWAASYEGLPNAAVLAVDPATSPPTLTLRLDSGATITRNVGALAYLVGRRGSLAYLDPGLHADVL
;
A
#
# COMPACT_ATOMS: atom_id res chain seq x y z
N LEU A 1 -13.55 20.74 -6.24
CA LEU A 1 -12.61 20.55 -5.12
C LEU A 1 -12.42 19.06 -4.90
N PHE A 2 -11.17 18.60 -4.80
CA PHE A 2 -10.82 17.23 -4.40
C PHE A 2 -10.34 17.24 -2.95
N LEU A 3 -10.87 16.32 -2.14
CA LEU A 3 -10.34 16.04 -0.82
C LEU A 3 -9.38 14.86 -0.93
N GLY A 4 -8.08 15.15 -0.98
CA GLY A 4 -6.98 14.23 -1.18
C GLY A 4 -5.98 14.76 -2.20
N ASN A 5 -4.70 14.45 -1.99
CA ASN A 5 -3.57 14.76 -2.89
C ASN A 5 -2.73 13.50 -3.20
N GLY A 6 -3.35 12.31 -3.09
CA GLY A 6 -2.74 11.04 -3.45
C GLY A 6 -2.75 10.75 -4.96
N PRO A 7 -2.23 9.59 -5.38
CA PRO A 7 -2.11 9.23 -6.81
C PRO A 7 -3.41 9.40 -7.62
N SER A 8 -4.55 8.98 -7.07
CA SER A 8 -5.85 9.15 -7.73
C SER A 8 -6.23 10.62 -7.96
N ALA A 9 -5.94 11.50 -6.99
CA ALA A 9 -6.18 12.93 -7.12
C ALA A 9 -5.20 13.57 -8.12
N LEU A 10 -3.95 13.11 -8.16
CA LEU A 10 -2.95 13.58 -9.12
C LEU A 10 -3.33 13.22 -10.57
N ILE A 11 -3.78 11.99 -10.83
CA ILE A 11 -4.26 11.58 -12.17
C ILE A 11 -5.47 12.41 -12.58
N LEU A 12 -6.44 12.59 -11.68
CA LEU A 12 -7.62 13.38 -11.96
C LEU A 12 -7.28 14.86 -12.22
N SER A 13 -6.37 15.43 -11.43
CA SER A 13 -5.85 16.78 -11.62
C SER A 13 -5.16 16.91 -12.98
N TYR A 14 -4.36 15.93 -13.41
CA TYR A 14 -3.73 15.90 -14.72
C TYR A 14 -4.76 15.93 -15.86
N ILE A 15 -5.81 15.10 -15.77
CA ILE A 15 -6.92 15.11 -16.75
C ILE A 15 -7.60 16.49 -16.80
N LEU A 16 -7.90 17.06 -15.64
CA LEU A 16 -8.62 18.34 -15.55
C LEU A 16 -7.76 19.57 -15.87
N HIS A 17 -6.44 19.42 -15.96
CA HIS A 17 -5.55 20.41 -16.59
C HIS A 17 -5.59 20.36 -18.12
N GLY A 18 -6.42 19.48 -18.70
CA GLY A 18 -6.59 19.36 -20.14
C GLY A 18 -5.80 18.22 -20.77
N HIS A 19 -5.12 17.36 -19.99
CA HIS A 19 -4.45 16.18 -20.55
C HIS A 19 -5.43 15.03 -20.74
N ILE A 20 -6.01 14.94 -21.92
CA ILE A 20 -7.11 14.01 -22.19
C ILE A 20 -6.56 12.65 -22.66
N PRO A 21 -6.99 11.53 -22.05
CA PRO A 21 -6.60 10.20 -22.47
C PRO A 21 -7.41 9.75 -23.69
N TYR A 22 -6.71 9.30 -24.72
CA TYR A 22 -7.27 8.73 -25.92
C TYR A 22 -6.68 7.34 -26.19
N TYR A 23 -7.50 6.47 -26.78
CA TYR A 23 -7.04 5.19 -27.29
C TYR A 23 -6.09 5.39 -28.48
N ALA A 24 -4.95 4.71 -28.44
CA ALA A 24 -3.90 4.77 -29.44
C ALA A 24 -3.92 3.57 -30.41
N GLY A 25 -4.80 2.58 -30.19
CA GLY A 25 -4.85 1.36 -31.00
C GLY A 25 -3.92 0.24 -30.52
N GLY A 26 -4.13 -0.95 -31.09
CA GLY A 26 -3.19 -2.06 -30.95
C GLY A 26 -3.40 -2.92 -29.70
N HIS A 27 -4.57 -2.85 -29.07
CA HIS A 27 -4.90 -3.77 -27.99
C HIS A 27 -5.08 -5.19 -28.54
N HIS A 28 -4.56 -6.18 -27.84
CA HIS A 28 -4.54 -7.58 -28.29
C HIS A 28 -5.92 -8.26 -28.28
N ASP A 29 -6.87 -7.72 -27.53
CA ASP A 29 -8.28 -8.14 -27.56
C ASP A 29 -9.01 -7.45 -28.72
N PRO A 30 -9.39 -8.18 -29.77
CA PRO A 30 -9.99 -7.60 -30.98
C PRO A 30 -11.38 -6.98 -30.71
N ILE A 31 -12.12 -7.48 -29.71
CA ILE A 31 -13.43 -6.91 -29.35
C ILE A 31 -13.21 -5.54 -28.73
N LEU A 32 -12.27 -5.45 -27.79
CA LEU A 32 -11.95 -4.19 -27.12
C LEU A 32 -11.33 -3.18 -28.09
N ASP A 33 -10.38 -3.62 -28.93
CA ASP A 33 -9.72 -2.79 -29.94
C ASP A 33 -10.72 -2.20 -30.94
N SER A 34 -11.69 -3.00 -31.43
CA SER A 34 -12.74 -2.52 -32.33
C SER A 34 -13.65 -1.48 -31.69
N LYS A 35 -14.08 -1.71 -30.44
CA LYS A 35 -14.94 -0.78 -29.70
C LYS A 35 -14.24 0.56 -29.44
N LEU A 36 -13.00 0.53 -28.95
CA LEU A 36 -12.25 1.74 -28.64
C LEU A 36 -11.74 2.46 -29.88
N SER A 37 -11.50 1.76 -30.99
CA SER A 37 -11.20 2.41 -32.27
C SER A 37 -12.39 3.22 -32.80
N SER A 38 -13.62 2.78 -32.49
CA SER A 38 -14.85 3.49 -32.87
C SER A 38 -15.13 4.71 -31.98
N CYS A 39 -14.76 4.64 -30.70
CA CYS A 39 -14.84 5.77 -29.77
C CYS A 39 -13.52 5.95 -29.00
N PRO A 40 -12.54 6.68 -29.55
CA PRO A 40 -11.20 6.74 -28.97
C PRO A 40 -11.08 7.53 -27.66
N SER A 41 -12.05 8.39 -27.32
CA SER A 41 -11.98 9.22 -26.11
C SER A 41 -12.22 8.36 -24.86
N LEU A 42 -11.22 8.26 -23.97
CA LEU A 42 -11.33 7.52 -22.72
C LEU A 42 -12.02 8.32 -21.61
N LEU A 43 -12.58 9.49 -21.91
CA LEU A 43 -13.50 10.19 -21.00
C LEU A 43 -14.95 9.68 -21.12
N ASN A 44 -15.29 9.03 -22.22
CA ASN A 44 -16.65 8.59 -22.53
C ASN A 44 -16.81 7.08 -22.30
N LEU A 45 -16.19 6.55 -21.24
CA LEU A 45 -16.22 5.12 -20.96
C LEU A 45 -17.60 4.70 -20.48
N THR A 46 -18.16 3.69 -21.14
CA THR A 46 -19.47 3.12 -20.84
C THR A 46 -19.35 1.63 -20.53
N PRO A 47 -20.27 1.04 -19.76
CA PRO A 47 -20.16 -0.36 -19.33
C PRO A 47 -20.13 -1.40 -20.47
N ASP A 48 -20.65 -1.07 -21.66
CA ASP A 48 -20.60 -1.94 -22.83
C ASP A 48 -19.16 -2.18 -23.33
N LEU A 49 -18.21 -1.28 -23.06
CA LEU A 49 -16.80 -1.44 -23.45
C LEU A 49 -16.18 -2.68 -22.81
N TYR A 50 -16.45 -2.91 -21.54
CA TYR A 50 -15.88 -3.99 -20.73
C TYR A 50 -16.88 -5.10 -20.40
N ALA A 51 -18.08 -5.10 -20.99
CA ALA A 51 -19.13 -6.08 -20.69
C ALA A 51 -18.69 -7.55 -20.93
N HIS A 52 -17.80 -7.79 -21.91
CA HIS A 52 -17.31 -9.14 -22.21
C HIS A 52 -16.20 -9.62 -21.26
N PHE A 53 -15.70 -8.78 -20.36
CA PHE A 53 -14.60 -9.13 -19.47
C PHE A 53 -14.94 -10.30 -18.55
N GLN A 54 -16.18 -10.36 -18.06
CA GLN A 54 -16.65 -11.42 -17.16
C GLN A 54 -16.67 -12.81 -17.82
N SER A 55 -16.80 -12.86 -19.16
CA SER A 55 -16.82 -14.09 -19.93
C SER A 55 -15.43 -14.49 -20.45
N SER A 56 -14.39 -13.72 -20.13
CA SER A 56 -13.02 -13.93 -20.59
C SER A 56 -12.13 -14.38 -19.45
N LEU A 57 -11.30 -15.39 -19.70
CA LEU A 57 -10.28 -15.85 -18.75
C LEU A 57 -9.07 -14.91 -18.66
N ARG A 58 -8.99 -13.88 -19.51
CA ARG A 58 -7.86 -12.94 -19.56
C ARG A 58 -7.97 -11.80 -18.56
N TYR A 59 -9.18 -11.47 -18.13
CA TYR A 59 -9.44 -10.31 -17.30
C TYR A 59 -9.73 -10.71 -15.87
N SER A 60 -9.19 -9.94 -14.92
CA SER A 60 -9.46 -10.17 -13.50
C SER A 60 -10.95 -9.95 -13.21
N THR A 61 -11.57 -10.92 -12.56
CA THR A 61 -12.93 -10.83 -12.01
C THR A 61 -12.95 -10.32 -10.57
N GLN A 62 -11.78 -10.07 -9.98
CA GLN A 62 -11.62 -9.60 -8.60
C GLN A 62 -11.52 -8.07 -8.49
N ALA A 63 -11.23 -7.38 -9.60
CA ALA A 63 -11.17 -5.93 -9.67
C ALA A 63 -12.45 -5.35 -10.30
N LEU A 64 -12.70 -4.07 -10.06
CA LEU A 64 -13.76 -3.36 -10.79
C LEU A 64 -13.44 -3.40 -12.30
N PRO A 65 -14.41 -3.70 -13.18
CA PRO A 65 -14.16 -3.84 -14.61
C PRO A 65 -13.51 -2.62 -15.26
N ILE A 66 -13.85 -1.41 -14.78
CA ILE A 66 -13.24 -0.16 -15.23
C ILE A 66 -11.75 -0.05 -14.87
N ASN A 67 -11.34 -0.58 -13.71
CA ASN A 67 -9.94 -0.62 -13.32
C ASN A 67 -9.19 -1.60 -14.22
N THR A 68 -9.75 -2.79 -14.42
CA THR A 68 -9.19 -3.79 -15.34
C THR A 68 -9.06 -3.24 -16.76
N LEU A 69 -10.03 -2.44 -17.22
CA LEU A 69 -9.98 -1.77 -18.52
C LEU A 69 -8.81 -0.78 -18.59
N LEU A 70 -8.66 0.09 -17.60
CA LEU A 70 -7.55 1.05 -17.60
C LEU A 70 -6.20 0.34 -17.49
N ASP A 71 -6.06 -0.67 -16.63
CA ASP A 71 -4.82 -1.41 -16.44
C ASP A 71 -4.37 -2.11 -17.74
N THR A 72 -5.29 -2.79 -18.43
CA THR A 72 -4.98 -3.47 -19.71
C THR A 72 -4.68 -2.50 -20.85
N LEU A 73 -5.19 -1.28 -20.81
CA LEU A 73 -4.87 -0.24 -21.79
C LEU A 73 -3.54 0.44 -21.48
N ILE A 74 -3.25 0.73 -20.21
CA ILE A 74 -2.00 1.35 -19.79
C ILE A 74 -0.84 0.38 -20.05
N ARG A 75 -1.00 -0.89 -19.68
CA ARG A 75 0.01 -1.94 -19.85
C ARG A 75 -0.62 -3.24 -20.36
N PRO A 76 -0.87 -3.37 -21.67
CA PRO A 76 -1.38 -4.62 -22.23
C PRO A 76 -0.41 -5.77 -21.98
N ASN A 77 -0.90 -6.95 -21.62
CA ASN A 77 -0.07 -8.14 -21.37
C ASN A 77 1.04 -7.94 -20.31
N ALA A 78 0.83 -7.10 -19.29
CA ALA A 78 1.82 -6.82 -18.25
C ALA A 78 2.37 -8.06 -17.53
N ASP A 79 1.63 -9.18 -17.54
CA ASP A 79 2.04 -10.45 -16.92
C ASP A 79 3.02 -11.26 -17.79
N THR A 80 3.07 -11.02 -19.11
CA THR A 80 3.86 -11.82 -20.06
C THR A 80 4.90 -11.00 -20.82
N GLU A 81 4.77 -9.68 -20.85
CA GLU A 81 5.64 -8.79 -21.60
C GLU A 81 6.33 -7.77 -20.68
N ILE A 82 7.60 -7.50 -20.97
CA ILE A 82 8.39 -6.48 -20.29
C ILE A 82 8.17 -5.15 -21.02
N ASN A 83 7.78 -4.12 -20.28
CA ASN A 83 7.56 -2.76 -20.78
C ASN A 83 6.68 -2.72 -22.06
N PRO A 84 5.46 -3.30 -22.02
CA PRO A 84 4.58 -3.29 -23.18
C PRO A 84 4.21 -1.85 -23.54
N LYS A 85 4.06 -1.60 -24.85
CA LYS A 85 3.64 -0.29 -25.34
C LYS A 85 2.21 0.01 -24.87
N SER A 86 2.01 1.17 -24.25
CA SER A 86 0.68 1.60 -23.83
C SER A 86 -0.26 1.78 -25.03
N CYS A 87 -1.51 1.37 -24.85
CA CYS A 87 -2.61 1.65 -25.78
C CYS A 87 -3.26 3.01 -25.52
N ILE A 88 -2.69 3.84 -24.63
CA ILE A 88 -3.20 5.17 -24.30
C ILE A 88 -2.22 6.24 -24.78
N LYS A 89 -2.72 7.25 -25.47
CA LYS A 89 -2.03 8.51 -25.74
C LYS A 89 -2.68 9.64 -24.94
N TRP A 90 -1.85 10.55 -24.44
CA TRP A 90 -2.31 11.70 -23.67
C TRP A 90 -2.17 12.96 -24.54
N GLU A 91 -3.28 13.64 -24.81
CA GLU A 91 -3.29 14.84 -25.65
C GLU A 91 -3.62 16.07 -24.80
N TYR A 92 -2.74 17.07 -24.83
CA TYR A 92 -2.94 18.31 -24.10
C TYR A 92 -3.90 19.23 -24.85
N THR A 93 -5.03 19.52 -24.22
CA THR A 93 -6.19 20.24 -24.75
C THR A 93 -6.64 21.30 -23.73
N PRO A 94 -5.94 22.45 -23.62
CA PRO A 94 -6.17 23.44 -22.55
C PRO A 94 -7.58 24.02 -22.53
N GLU A 95 -8.28 24.06 -23.66
CA GLU A 95 -9.68 24.48 -23.77
C GLU A 95 -10.67 23.52 -23.06
N LYS A 96 -10.25 22.29 -22.77
CA LYS A 96 -11.02 21.33 -21.96
C LYS A 96 -10.62 21.35 -20.49
N ALA A 97 -9.68 22.19 -20.09
CA ALA A 97 -9.29 22.31 -18.69
C ALA A 97 -10.47 22.81 -17.85
N VAL A 98 -10.59 22.27 -16.64
CA VAL A 98 -11.63 22.61 -15.68
C VAL A 98 -10.94 23.20 -14.47
N SER A 99 -11.33 24.39 -14.01
CA SER A 99 -10.76 24.98 -12.80
C SER A 99 -11.03 24.08 -11.59
N HIS A 100 -9.98 23.74 -10.85
CA HIS A 100 -10.06 22.86 -9.70
C HIS A 100 -8.91 23.08 -8.72
N ILE A 101 -9.07 22.51 -7.53
CA ILE A 101 -8.03 22.41 -6.51
C ILE A 101 -8.12 21.02 -5.86
N ALA A 102 -6.97 20.43 -5.56
CA ALA A 102 -6.80 19.21 -4.79
C ALA A 102 -6.12 19.54 -3.46
N ILE A 103 -6.76 19.19 -2.35
CA ILE A 103 -6.31 19.54 -1.01
C ILE A 103 -6.01 18.26 -0.24
N GLY A 104 -4.80 18.12 0.31
CA GLY A 104 -4.46 16.97 1.16
C GLY A 104 -3.67 17.34 2.41
N ASP A 105 -3.82 16.49 3.43
CA ASP A 105 -3.21 16.67 4.76
C ASP A 105 -1.73 16.25 4.81
N SER A 106 -1.23 15.54 3.79
CA SER A 106 0.17 15.13 3.76
C SER A 106 1.11 16.32 3.48
N PRO A 107 2.37 16.29 3.98
CA PRO A 107 3.34 17.36 3.75
C PRO A 107 3.62 17.67 2.28
N TYR A 108 3.54 16.64 1.43
CA TYR A 108 3.74 16.72 -0.01
C TYR A 108 2.66 15.91 -0.75
N ALA A 109 2.59 16.10 -2.07
CA ALA A 109 1.78 15.26 -2.94
C ALA A 109 2.17 13.78 -2.83
N GLY A 110 1.18 12.89 -2.96
CA GLY A 110 1.34 11.44 -2.80
C GLY A 110 0.45 10.84 -1.71
N GLY A 111 -0.28 11.66 -0.95
CA GLY A 111 -1.22 11.20 0.07
C GLY A 111 -0.54 10.30 1.09
N GLN A 112 -1.00 9.04 1.22
CA GLN A 112 -0.42 8.10 2.19
C GLN A 112 1.05 7.75 1.94
N TRP A 113 1.54 7.90 0.70
CA TRP A 113 2.96 7.71 0.38
C TRP A 113 3.83 8.81 1.02
N ALA A 114 3.31 10.03 1.07
CA ALA A 114 3.97 11.20 1.66
C ALA A 114 3.65 11.38 3.17
N ALA A 115 2.66 10.67 3.70
CA ALA A 115 2.36 10.65 5.13
C ALA A 115 3.39 9.83 5.92
N GLY A 116 3.58 10.17 7.20
CA GLY A 116 4.48 9.47 8.12
C GLY A 116 4.27 7.95 8.10
N PRO A 117 5.35 7.16 8.13
CA PRO A 117 5.25 5.74 7.91
C PRO A 117 4.62 5.09 9.15
N VAL A 118 3.85 4.02 8.92
CA VAL A 118 3.45 3.10 10.00
C VAL A 118 4.48 1.99 10.20
N SER A 119 5.31 1.77 9.18
CA SER A 119 6.49 0.92 9.26
C SER A 119 7.67 1.71 9.85
N PRO A 120 8.54 1.07 10.64
CA PRO A 120 9.74 1.72 11.16
C PRO A 120 10.76 2.12 10.08
N SER A 121 10.65 1.62 8.83
CA SER A 121 11.58 1.99 7.75
C SER A 121 10.86 2.45 6.49
N TRP A 122 11.40 3.51 5.89
CA TRP A 122 11.02 4.00 4.57
C TRP A 122 11.72 3.26 3.42
N ASP A 123 12.76 2.48 3.72
CA ASP A 123 13.64 1.85 2.73
C ASP A 123 13.17 0.44 2.32
N ILE A 124 11.93 0.09 2.68
CA ILE A 124 11.32 -1.18 2.29
C ILE A 124 10.76 -1.04 0.88
N GLY A 125 11.08 -2.03 0.04
CA GLY A 125 10.55 -2.14 -1.31
C GLY A 125 9.03 -2.30 -1.31
N THR A 126 8.37 -1.62 -2.25
CA THR A 126 6.94 -1.73 -2.48
C THR A 126 6.53 -3.16 -2.87
N LEU A 127 5.23 -3.44 -2.78
CA LEU A 127 4.66 -4.64 -3.39
C LEU A 127 4.55 -4.50 -4.91
N SER A 128 4.21 -3.31 -5.39
CA SER A 128 4.11 -3.04 -6.83
C SER A 128 5.48 -2.77 -7.45
N TYR A 129 5.67 -3.18 -8.70
CA TYR A 129 6.83 -2.74 -9.49
C TYR A 129 6.68 -1.27 -9.88
N ALA A 130 7.79 -0.59 -10.15
CA ALA A 130 7.83 0.85 -10.38
C ALA A 130 6.93 1.30 -11.54
N GLU A 131 6.81 0.48 -12.59
CA GLU A 131 5.97 0.78 -13.74
C GLU A 131 4.47 0.77 -13.38
N MET A 132 4.05 0.00 -12.36
CA MET A 132 2.66 -0.01 -11.85
C MET A 132 2.35 1.20 -10.96
N LEU A 133 3.37 1.93 -10.51
CA LEU A 133 3.23 3.13 -9.68
C LEU A 133 3.27 4.42 -10.49
N SER A 134 3.53 4.31 -11.79
CA SER A 134 3.71 5.42 -12.72
C SER A 134 2.40 6.14 -13.00
N LEU A 135 2.48 7.47 -13.03
CA LEU A 135 1.43 8.39 -13.41
C LEU A 135 1.63 8.85 -14.87
N PRO A 136 0.55 9.29 -15.54
CA PRO A 136 0.63 9.70 -16.94
C PRO A 136 1.45 10.98 -17.13
N GLY A 137 2.08 11.12 -18.30
CA GLY A 137 2.88 12.30 -18.68
C GLY A 137 4.29 12.33 -18.10
N TYR A 138 4.51 11.73 -16.93
CA TYR A 138 5.83 11.59 -16.30
C TYR A 138 5.88 10.33 -15.46
N SER A 139 6.48 9.27 -15.99
CA SER A 139 6.49 7.95 -15.36
C SER A 139 7.55 7.83 -14.27
N PHE A 140 7.46 6.79 -13.44
CA PHE A 140 8.51 6.50 -12.45
C PHE A 140 9.86 6.20 -13.12
N PRO A 141 9.96 5.40 -14.20
CA PRO A 141 11.19 5.27 -14.98
C PRO A 141 11.78 6.61 -15.45
N ASP A 142 10.94 7.54 -15.93
CA ASP A 142 11.40 8.88 -16.33
C ASP A 142 12.02 9.64 -15.14
N HIS A 143 11.39 9.52 -13.97
CA HIS A 143 11.89 10.11 -12.74
C HIS A 143 13.21 9.50 -12.27
N TYR A 144 13.32 8.18 -12.29
CA TYR A 144 14.53 7.45 -11.98
C TYR A 144 15.67 7.92 -12.89
N ALA A 145 15.44 7.96 -14.21
CA ALA A 145 16.45 8.38 -15.17
C ALA A 145 16.85 9.86 -15.01
N ALA A 146 15.89 10.74 -14.74
CA ALA A 146 16.15 12.16 -14.52
C ALA A 146 17.00 12.43 -13.28
N THR A 147 16.76 11.68 -12.19
CA THR A 147 17.42 11.87 -10.89
C THR A 147 18.77 11.15 -10.80
N ARG A 148 18.86 9.92 -11.31
CA ARG A 148 20.07 9.07 -11.22
C ARG A 148 20.97 9.12 -12.44
N LYS A 149 20.51 9.71 -13.55
CA LYS A 149 21.26 9.81 -14.83
C LYS A 149 21.60 8.45 -15.46
N GLU A 150 20.78 7.44 -15.19
CA GLU A 150 20.92 6.09 -15.74
C GLU A 150 19.53 5.46 -15.97
N PRO A 151 19.37 4.51 -16.90
CA PRO A 151 18.09 3.82 -17.09
C PRO A 151 17.74 2.95 -15.86
N MET A 152 16.46 2.90 -15.52
CA MET A 152 15.98 2.03 -14.45
C MET A 152 16.07 0.56 -14.89
N PRO A 153 16.57 -0.35 -14.03
CA PRO A 153 16.49 -1.78 -14.29
C PRO A 153 15.04 -2.28 -14.38
N ASP A 154 14.81 -3.39 -15.08
CA ASP A 154 13.50 -4.03 -15.12
C ASP A 154 13.12 -4.66 -13.77
N PHE A 155 11.81 -4.74 -13.50
CA PHE A 155 11.24 -5.39 -12.31
C PHE A 155 11.72 -4.79 -10.97
N VAL A 156 12.01 -3.50 -10.96
CA VAL A 156 12.38 -2.78 -9.74
C VAL A 156 11.14 -2.58 -8.86
N ARG A 157 11.27 -2.97 -7.59
CA ARG A 157 10.32 -2.59 -6.53
C ARG A 157 10.95 -1.43 -5.76
N PRO A 158 10.58 -0.17 -6.09
CA PRO A 158 11.17 0.98 -5.42
C PRO A 158 10.85 0.98 -3.94
N THR A 159 11.69 1.62 -3.15
CA THR A 159 11.42 1.88 -1.74
C THR A 159 10.25 2.87 -1.60
N ARG A 160 9.61 2.87 -0.43
CA ARG A 160 8.59 3.88 -0.11
C ARG A 160 9.15 5.30 -0.24
N SER A 161 10.39 5.53 0.18
CA SER A 161 11.09 6.82 0.01
C SER A 161 11.08 7.28 -1.45
N GLU A 162 11.52 6.42 -2.37
CA GLU A 162 11.61 6.77 -3.80
C GLU A 162 10.24 7.04 -4.41
N VAL A 163 9.21 6.29 -4.00
CA VAL A 163 7.82 6.52 -4.45
C VAL A 163 7.29 7.85 -3.93
N ALA A 164 7.58 8.20 -2.68
CA ALA A 164 7.20 9.48 -2.11
C ALA A 164 7.91 10.65 -2.80
N GLU A 165 9.19 10.51 -3.13
CA GLU A 165 9.97 11.48 -3.91
C GLU A 165 9.39 11.67 -5.31
N TYR A 166 9.05 10.57 -5.99
CA TYR A 166 8.41 10.60 -7.30
C TYR A 166 7.07 11.36 -7.27
N TYR A 167 6.16 11.00 -6.36
CA TYR A 167 4.85 11.68 -6.28
C TYR A 167 4.97 13.13 -5.82
N LYS A 168 5.98 13.47 -5.02
CA LYS A 168 6.31 14.86 -4.66
C LYS A 168 6.75 15.67 -5.88
N ALA A 169 7.55 15.08 -6.78
CA ALA A 169 8.06 15.74 -7.97
C ALA A 169 7.01 15.83 -9.10
N TYR A 170 6.07 14.90 -9.15
CA TYR A 170 5.11 14.75 -10.25
C TYR A 170 4.35 16.04 -10.61
N PRO A 171 3.70 16.77 -9.67
CA PRO A 171 2.94 17.97 -10.01
C PRO A 171 3.73 19.02 -10.79
N ALA A 172 5.00 19.22 -10.40
CA ALA A 172 5.89 20.17 -11.08
C ALA A 172 6.34 19.64 -12.44
N ALA A 173 6.62 18.33 -12.53
CA ALA A 173 7.07 17.69 -13.76
C ALA A 173 6.01 17.75 -14.88
N VAL A 174 4.72 17.69 -14.54
CA VAL A 174 3.62 17.72 -15.51
C VAL A 174 2.85 19.05 -15.55
N GLY A 175 3.30 20.06 -14.81
CA GLY A 175 2.73 21.42 -14.88
C GLY A 175 1.34 21.58 -14.26
N ILE A 176 1.06 20.89 -13.15
CA ILE A 176 -0.23 20.95 -12.43
C ILE A 176 -0.12 21.48 -10.98
N SER A 177 1.05 21.98 -10.59
CA SER A 177 1.35 22.38 -9.21
C SER A 177 0.43 23.47 -8.65
N ASP A 178 -0.12 24.34 -9.49
CA ASP A 178 -1.01 25.45 -9.09
C ASP A 178 -2.35 24.98 -8.52
N ALA A 179 -2.75 23.73 -8.80
CA ALA A 179 -3.96 23.13 -8.24
C ALA A 179 -3.72 22.24 -7.01
N ILE A 180 -2.47 21.93 -6.65
CA ILE A 180 -2.16 20.96 -5.59
C ILE A 180 -1.75 21.68 -4.29
N TYR A 181 -2.58 21.55 -3.26
CA TYR A 181 -2.37 22.15 -1.95
C TYR A 181 -2.12 21.05 -0.90
N ASN A 182 -0.99 21.18 -0.20
CA ASN A 182 -0.50 20.20 0.76
C ASN A 182 -0.57 20.74 2.19
N SER A 183 -0.49 19.85 3.19
CA SER A 183 -0.56 20.20 4.62
C SER A 183 -1.84 20.96 5.00
N ILE A 184 -2.96 20.63 4.37
CA ILE A 184 -4.27 21.23 4.65
C ILE A 184 -5.22 20.16 5.17
N HIS A 185 -5.59 20.29 6.45
CA HIS A 185 -6.56 19.43 7.10
C HIS A 185 -7.99 19.90 6.85
N VAL A 186 -8.85 19.06 6.28
CA VAL A 186 -10.23 19.43 5.96
C VAL A 186 -11.20 18.81 6.97
N ASP A 187 -12.10 19.63 7.52
CA ASP A 187 -13.19 19.25 8.40
C ASP A 187 -14.47 20.04 8.10
N ARG A 188 -15.59 19.62 8.71
CA ARG A 188 -16.90 20.28 8.64
C ARG A 188 -17.37 20.51 7.20
N VAL A 189 -17.30 19.45 6.40
CA VAL A 189 -17.74 19.46 5.01
C VAL A 189 -19.24 19.20 4.95
N SER A 190 -19.99 20.18 4.46
CA SER A 190 -21.46 20.14 4.41
C SER A 190 -21.98 20.37 3.00
N ARG A 191 -23.20 19.87 2.75
CA ARG A 191 -23.96 20.16 1.53
C ARG A 191 -24.68 21.50 1.69
N THR A 192 -24.64 22.32 0.64
CA THR A 192 -25.43 23.56 0.51
C THR A 192 -26.52 23.36 -0.56
N ALA A 193 -27.37 24.37 -0.76
CA ALA A 193 -28.42 24.32 -1.78
C ALA A 193 -27.86 24.20 -3.22
N ASP A 194 -26.66 24.72 -3.45
CA ASP A 194 -26.02 24.89 -4.76
C ASP A 194 -24.66 24.19 -4.89
N GLY A 195 -24.25 23.42 -3.87
CA GLY A 195 -22.96 22.75 -3.84
C GLY A 195 -22.56 22.26 -2.45
N PHE A 196 -21.34 22.62 -2.03
CA PHE A 196 -20.72 22.18 -0.80
C PHE A 196 -19.96 23.33 -0.13
N PHE A 197 -19.89 23.26 1.19
CA PHE A 197 -19.14 24.20 2.03
C PHE A 197 -18.12 23.46 2.88
N ILE A 198 -16.89 23.98 2.92
CA ILE A 198 -15.77 23.44 3.69
C ILE A 198 -15.54 24.33 4.91
N GLY A 199 -16.14 23.93 6.04
CA GLY A 199 -16.18 24.76 7.24
C GLY A 199 -14.80 25.13 7.80
N SER A 200 -13.81 24.23 7.74
CA SER A 200 -12.45 24.52 8.23
C SER A 200 -11.76 25.69 7.52
N HIS A 201 -12.11 25.96 6.26
CA HIS A 201 -11.39 26.91 5.42
C HIS A 201 -12.29 28.01 4.81
N GLY A 202 -13.61 27.96 5.06
CA GLY A 202 -14.54 28.93 4.49
C GLY A 202 -14.66 28.84 2.96
N ILE A 203 -14.44 27.64 2.38
CA ILE A 203 -14.44 27.44 0.92
C ILE A 203 -15.81 26.95 0.46
N HIS A 204 -16.33 27.54 -0.61
CA HIS A 204 -17.51 27.04 -1.32
C HIS A 204 -17.11 26.38 -2.63
N CYS A 205 -17.72 25.24 -2.96
CA CYS A 205 -17.51 24.62 -4.26
C CYS A 205 -18.78 23.95 -4.79
N LYS A 206 -19.00 24.04 -6.10
CA LYS A 206 -20.13 23.40 -6.77
C LYS A 206 -20.02 21.87 -6.79
N HIS A 207 -18.81 21.36 -7.04
CA HIS A 207 -18.52 19.93 -7.15
C HIS A 207 -17.44 19.52 -6.15
N LEU A 208 -17.74 18.45 -5.41
CA LEU A 208 -16.86 17.84 -4.42
C LEU A 208 -16.56 16.40 -4.84
N VAL A 209 -15.31 16.00 -4.74
CA VAL A 209 -14.86 14.63 -4.99
C VAL A 209 -14.03 14.16 -3.80
N LEU A 210 -14.41 13.02 -3.23
CA LEU A 210 -13.75 12.43 -2.07
C LEU A 210 -12.65 11.47 -2.56
N ALA A 211 -11.41 11.96 -2.56
CA ALA A 211 -10.20 11.22 -2.94
C ALA A 211 -9.28 10.97 -1.73
N SER A 212 -9.84 10.90 -0.53
CA SER A 212 -9.10 10.90 0.75
C SER A 212 -8.44 9.55 1.06
N GLY A 213 -8.70 8.52 0.25
CA GLY A 213 -8.28 7.14 0.47
C GLY A 213 -9.16 6.40 1.49
N ILE A 214 -9.06 5.07 1.49
CA ILE A 214 -9.93 4.16 2.26
C ILE A 214 -9.29 3.63 3.57
N PHE A 215 -8.05 4.04 3.87
CA PHE A 215 -7.27 3.53 5.02
C PHE A 215 -6.60 4.66 5.80
N THR A 216 -7.34 5.73 6.12
CA THR A 216 -6.79 6.97 6.68
C THR A 216 -6.49 6.88 8.18
N VAL A 217 -7.16 6.00 8.91
CA VAL A 217 -7.05 5.91 10.38
C VAL A 217 -6.37 4.62 10.80
N ASN A 218 -5.25 4.73 11.52
CA ASN A 218 -4.62 3.59 12.19
C ASN A 218 -5.52 3.09 13.32
N ILE A 219 -5.66 1.77 13.43
CA ILE A 219 -6.36 1.17 14.58
C ILE A 219 -5.42 1.28 15.78
N PRO A 220 -5.78 2.03 16.84
CA PRO A 220 -4.90 2.20 17.98
C PRO A 220 -4.80 0.90 18.79
N PRO A 221 -3.69 0.68 19.52
CA PRO A 221 -3.58 -0.42 20.45
C PRO A 221 -4.65 -0.33 21.55
N PRO A 222 -5.18 -1.47 22.03
CA PRO A 222 -6.09 -1.49 23.16
C PRO A 222 -5.43 -0.88 24.41
N PRO A 223 -6.21 -0.34 25.37
CA PRO A 223 -5.67 0.30 26.58
C PRO A 223 -4.65 -0.54 27.35
N LEU A 224 -4.81 -1.86 27.34
CA LEU A 224 -3.88 -2.82 27.94
C LEU A 224 -2.44 -2.68 27.42
N LEU A 225 -2.27 -2.28 26.15
CA LEU A 225 -0.98 -2.12 25.49
C LEU A 225 -0.48 -0.67 25.47
N ALA A 226 -1.28 0.28 25.96
CA ALA A 226 -0.91 1.69 26.02
C ALA A 226 0.45 1.95 26.71
N PRO A 227 0.84 1.24 27.79
CA PRO A 227 2.15 1.47 28.41
C PRO A 227 3.36 1.17 27.49
N LEU A 228 3.16 0.45 26.39
CA LEU A 228 4.23 0.05 25.47
C LEU A 228 4.32 0.93 24.22
N THR A 229 3.39 1.87 24.00
CA THR A 229 3.32 2.62 22.74
C THR A 229 4.44 3.62 22.55
N GLU A 230 4.99 4.15 23.65
CA GLU A 230 6.10 5.12 23.64
C GLU A 230 7.43 4.49 24.06
N LEU A 231 7.45 3.18 24.33
CA LEU A 231 8.64 2.46 24.78
C LEU A 231 9.56 2.17 23.59
N ASP A 232 10.81 2.64 23.67
CA ASP A 232 11.86 2.26 22.71
C ASP A 232 13.20 1.94 23.38
N LEU A 233 13.29 0.71 23.89
CA LEU A 233 14.53 0.10 24.36
C LEU A 233 15.07 -0.79 23.23
N THR A 234 15.95 -0.22 22.41
CA THR A 234 16.44 -0.85 21.16
C THR A 234 17.20 -2.16 21.36
N THR A 235 17.79 -2.37 22.54
CA THR A 235 18.48 -3.61 22.93
C THR A 235 17.54 -4.72 23.38
N GLU A 236 16.31 -4.37 23.78
CA GLU A 236 15.30 -5.28 24.29
C GLU A 236 14.36 -5.77 23.15
N PRO A 237 13.62 -6.87 23.36
CA PRO A 237 12.80 -7.47 22.31
C PRO A 237 11.73 -6.53 21.74
N LEU A 238 11.56 -6.56 20.42
CA LEU A 238 10.44 -5.90 19.72
C LEU A 238 9.24 -6.84 19.69
N VAL A 239 8.10 -6.40 20.23
CA VAL A 239 6.82 -7.09 20.08
C VAL A 239 6.13 -6.59 18.82
N VAL A 240 5.81 -7.49 17.90
CA VAL A 240 5.07 -7.19 16.68
C VAL A 240 3.70 -7.86 16.78
N ILE A 241 2.63 -7.10 16.61
CA ILE A 241 1.26 -7.62 16.63
C ILE A 241 0.58 -7.37 15.28
N GLY A 242 0.24 -8.43 14.57
CA GLY A 242 -0.40 -8.37 13.26
C GLY A 242 0.07 -9.50 12.35
N SER A 243 -0.66 -9.79 11.28
CA SER A 243 -0.33 -10.89 10.34
C SER A 243 -0.14 -10.44 8.90
N GLY A 244 -0.21 -9.13 8.63
CA GLY A 244 -0.15 -8.54 7.30
C GLY A 244 1.22 -8.00 6.89
N PHE A 245 1.24 -7.27 5.77
CA PHE A 245 2.46 -6.67 5.22
C PHE A 245 3.15 -5.71 6.19
N SER A 246 2.41 -4.82 6.87
CA SER A 246 3.04 -3.90 7.82
C SER A 246 3.74 -4.62 8.97
N ALA A 247 3.17 -5.71 9.49
CA ALA A 247 3.82 -6.53 10.51
C ALA A 247 5.10 -7.18 9.98
N ALA A 248 5.07 -7.69 8.75
CA ALA A 248 6.27 -8.20 8.08
C ALA A 248 7.31 -7.09 7.87
N ASP A 249 6.90 -5.88 7.48
CA ASP A 249 7.79 -4.72 7.30
C ASP A 249 8.54 -4.37 8.57
N ALA A 250 7.85 -4.36 9.72
CA ALA A 250 8.48 -4.13 11.01
C ALA A 250 9.48 -5.24 11.39
N ILE A 251 9.18 -6.49 11.04
CA ILE A 251 10.09 -7.64 11.25
C ILE A 251 11.32 -7.53 10.34
N ILE A 252 11.11 -7.19 9.08
CA ILE A 252 12.14 -7.04 8.04
C ILE A 252 13.10 -5.89 8.38
N SER A 253 12.57 -4.79 8.91
CA SER A 253 13.32 -3.58 9.23
C SER A 253 14.02 -3.62 10.59
N ALA A 254 13.62 -4.53 11.47
CA ALA A 254 14.26 -4.63 12.78
C ALA A 254 15.72 -5.06 12.64
N PRO A 255 16.65 -4.52 13.47
CA PRO A 255 18.06 -4.91 13.43
C PRO A 255 18.23 -6.44 13.48
N PRO A 256 19.14 -7.07 12.70
CA PRO A 256 19.29 -8.53 12.64
C PRO A 256 19.46 -9.23 13.99
N THR A 257 20.07 -8.53 14.94
CA THR A 257 20.37 -9.00 16.29
C THR A 257 19.22 -8.79 17.30
N ARG A 258 18.25 -7.93 16.98
CA ARG A 258 17.13 -7.62 17.88
C ARG A 258 16.16 -8.80 17.93
N LYS A 259 15.85 -9.29 19.13
CA LYS A 259 14.83 -10.33 19.31
C LYS A 259 13.46 -9.79 18.91
N ILE A 260 12.68 -10.63 18.23
CA ILE A 260 11.32 -10.34 17.78
C ILE A 260 10.38 -11.33 18.45
N ILE A 261 9.35 -10.80 19.09
CA ILE A 261 8.21 -11.57 19.60
C ILE A 261 7.02 -11.23 18.69
N HIS A 262 6.64 -12.16 17.82
CA HIS A 262 5.62 -11.93 16.80
C HIS A 262 4.31 -12.61 17.17
N ILE A 263 3.30 -11.82 17.53
CA ILE A 263 1.96 -12.27 17.87
C ILE A 263 1.06 -12.06 16.64
N PHE A 264 0.47 -13.15 16.14
CA PHE A 264 -0.33 -13.08 14.92
C PHE A 264 -1.50 -14.06 14.96
N GLN A 265 -2.61 -13.69 14.31
CA GLN A 265 -3.70 -14.61 14.06
C GLN A 265 -3.30 -15.62 12.99
N TRP A 266 -3.52 -16.90 13.26
CA TRP A 266 -3.24 -18.01 12.36
C TRP A 266 -4.50 -18.84 12.12
N ASN A 267 -5.16 -18.58 11.00
CA ASN A 267 -6.28 -19.37 10.48
C ASN A 267 -6.15 -19.44 8.95
N PRO A 268 -5.26 -20.31 8.41
CA PRO A 268 -4.92 -20.30 6.98
C PRO A 268 -6.09 -20.71 6.07
N ASP A 269 -7.13 -21.37 6.61
CA ASP A 269 -8.25 -21.89 5.84
C ASP A 269 -9.35 -20.85 5.65
N GLU A 270 -9.70 -20.09 6.69
CA GLU A 270 -10.76 -19.07 6.60
C GLU A 270 -10.22 -17.64 6.45
N ARG A 271 -9.07 -17.34 7.06
CA ARG A 271 -8.48 -15.99 7.11
C ARG A 271 -6.96 -16.06 6.91
N PRO A 272 -6.49 -16.48 5.72
CA PRO A 272 -5.07 -16.57 5.45
C PRO A 272 -4.39 -15.21 5.59
N SER A 273 -3.18 -15.20 6.13
CA SER A 273 -2.30 -14.03 6.04
C SER A 273 -2.10 -13.65 4.57
N PRO A 274 -2.12 -12.36 4.20
CA PRO A 274 -1.87 -11.93 2.84
C PRO A 274 -0.47 -12.33 2.34
N LEU A 275 0.48 -12.57 3.26
CA LEU A 275 1.83 -13.05 2.93
C LEU A 275 1.83 -14.46 2.31
N ARG A 276 0.73 -15.22 2.45
CA ARG A 276 0.58 -16.54 1.81
C ARG A 276 0.73 -16.46 0.28
N GLY A 277 0.28 -15.36 -0.33
CA GLY A 277 0.35 -15.14 -1.78
C GLY A 277 1.73 -14.70 -2.28
N CYS A 278 2.67 -14.37 -1.38
CA CYS A 278 3.98 -13.87 -1.78
C CYS A 278 4.84 -14.98 -2.39
N HIS A 279 5.05 -14.89 -3.70
CA HIS A 279 5.95 -15.79 -4.41
C HIS A 279 7.40 -15.59 -3.96
N HIS A 280 8.09 -16.68 -3.60
CA HIS A 280 9.45 -16.67 -3.04
C HIS A 280 10.54 -16.01 -3.91
N THR A 281 10.33 -15.88 -5.22
CA THR A 281 11.26 -15.19 -6.14
C THR A 281 10.94 -13.70 -6.26
N ALA A 282 9.66 -13.32 -6.27
CA ALA A 282 9.25 -11.92 -6.45
C ALA A 282 9.29 -11.14 -5.12
N TYR A 283 8.91 -11.81 -4.03
CA TYR A 283 8.77 -11.28 -2.68
C TYR A 283 9.53 -12.14 -1.65
N PRO A 284 10.85 -12.34 -1.83
CA PRO A 284 11.64 -13.24 -0.99
C PRO A 284 11.56 -12.90 0.51
N GLU A 285 11.54 -11.62 0.86
CA GLU A 285 11.49 -11.12 2.24
C GLU A 285 10.18 -11.50 2.93
N TYR A 286 9.05 -11.21 2.29
CA TYR A 286 7.71 -11.53 2.80
C TYR A 286 7.46 -13.04 2.86
N ALA A 287 7.88 -13.77 1.82
CA ALA A 287 7.77 -15.23 1.79
C ALA A 287 8.59 -15.89 2.93
N THR A 288 9.70 -15.28 3.33
CA THR A 288 10.51 -15.75 4.46
C THR A 288 9.78 -15.52 5.78
N VAL A 289 9.21 -14.34 6.01
CA VAL A 289 8.41 -14.06 7.22
C VAL A 289 7.24 -15.04 7.32
N TYR A 290 6.48 -15.24 6.23
CA TYR A 290 5.38 -16.21 6.21
C TYR A 290 5.83 -17.64 6.52
N ARG A 291 7.01 -18.05 6.04
CA ARG A 291 7.59 -19.34 6.39
C ARG A 291 7.88 -19.45 7.89
N GLN A 292 8.39 -18.40 8.54
CA GLN A 292 8.63 -18.40 9.98
C GLN A 292 7.32 -18.47 10.77
N MET A 293 6.27 -17.77 10.33
CA MET A 293 4.93 -17.88 10.91
C MET A 293 4.43 -19.34 10.85
N LYS A 294 4.58 -20.01 9.69
CA LYS A 294 4.21 -21.42 9.53
C LYS A 294 5.03 -22.36 10.41
N LEU A 295 6.34 -22.12 10.57
CA LEU A 295 7.19 -22.96 11.43
C LEU A 295 6.80 -22.82 12.91
N ALA A 296 6.39 -21.63 13.34
CA ALA A 296 5.94 -21.38 14.71
C ALA A 296 4.64 -22.10 15.08
N THR A 297 3.87 -22.60 14.11
CA THR A 297 2.65 -23.38 14.38
C THR A 297 2.92 -24.87 14.52
N LEU A 298 4.14 -25.31 14.26
CA LEU A 298 4.51 -26.72 14.38
C LEU A 298 4.84 -27.05 15.85
N PRO A 299 4.45 -28.23 16.36
CA PRO A 299 4.84 -28.67 17.69
C PRO A 299 6.37 -28.68 17.82
N THR A 300 6.90 -28.24 18.97
CA THR A 300 8.35 -28.14 19.23
C THR A 300 9.07 -29.48 19.07
N THR A 301 8.35 -30.61 19.24
CA THR A 301 8.84 -31.99 19.04
C THR A 301 9.00 -32.39 17.58
N SER A 302 8.42 -31.63 16.64
CA SER A 302 8.45 -31.91 15.19
C SER A 302 9.53 -31.12 14.42
N ILE A 303 10.25 -30.23 15.10
CA ILE A 303 11.38 -29.47 14.53
C ILE A 303 12.58 -30.41 14.43
N LYS A 304 12.56 -31.31 13.45
CA LYS A 304 13.77 -32.02 13.02
C LYS A 304 14.77 -30.96 12.55
N ARG A 305 15.94 -30.88 13.18
CA ARG A 305 17.08 -30.12 12.64
C ARG A 305 17.20 -30.48 11.15
N PRO A 306 17.16 -29.52 10.21
CA PRO A 306 17.31 -29.84 8.81
C PRO A 306 18.65 -30.59 8.64
N PRO A 307 18.70 -31.68 7.83
CA PRO A 307 19.98 -32.24 7.45
C PRO A 307 20.82 -31.13 6.81
N ALA A 308 22.14 -31.14 7.06
CA ALA A 308 23.08 -30.18 6.50
C ALA A 308 22.81 -30.05 4.98
N LYS A 309 22.38 -28.87 4.54
CA LYS A 309 22.04 -28.64 3.14
C LYS A 309 23.26 -28.92 2.27
N SER A 310 23.07 -29.63 1.15
CA SER A 310 24.13 -29.84 0.17
C SER A 310 24.67 -28.49 -0.36
N PRO A 311 25.94 -28.42 -0.77
CA PRO A 311 26.56 -27.17 -1.28
C PRO A 311 25.77 -26.52 -2.44
N LEU A 312 25.07 -27.33 -3.24
CA LEU A 312 24.21 -26.89 -4.35
C LEU A 312 22.91 -26.19 -3.88
N ALA A 313 22.35 -26.57 -2.72
CA ALA A 313 21.16 -25.93 -2.15
C ALA A 313 21.48 -24.58 -1.44
N ARG A 314 22.74 -24.38 -1.04
CA ARG A 314 23.25 -23.09 -0.56
C ARG A 314 23.29 -22.04 -1.67
N ARG A 315 23.49 -22.45 -2.93
CA ARG A 315 23.59 -21.54 -4.08
C ARG A 315 22.24 -20.95 -4.55
N LYS A 316 21.12 -21.50 -4.05
CA LYS A 316 19.73 -21.01 -4.27
C LYS A 316 19.10 -20.40 -3.01
N SER A 317 19.87 -20.11 -1.96
CA SER A 317 19.30 -19.54 -0.74
C SER A 317 18.93 -18.08 -0.95
N ASN A 318 17.65 -17.76 -0.72
CA ASN A 318 17.16 -16.40 -0.59
C ASN A 318 18.10 -15.57 0.33
N PRO A 319 18.71 -14.47 -0.15
CA PRO A 319 19.63 -13.63 0.64
C PRO A 319 19.02 -13.18 1.97
N PHE A 320 17.71 -12.90 1.97
CA PHE A 320 17.00 -12.47 3.17
C PHE A 320 16.89 -13.57 4.24
N ALA A 321 16.81 -14.83 3.84
CA ALA A 321 16.77 -15.93 4.80
C ALA A 321 18.10 -16.09 5.57
N ALA A 322 19.21 -15.59 5.03
CA ALA A 322 20.52 -15.57 5.68
C ALA A 322 20.82 -14.27 6.44
N TYR A 323 19.98 -13.24 6.28
CA TYR A 323 20.17 -11.92 6.87
C TYR A 323 20.15 -11.92 8.41
N ARG A 324 19.46 -12.90 9.01
CA ARG A 324 19.25 -13.01 10.46
C ARG A 324 19.24 -14.47 10.88
N ASP A 325 19.74 -14.75 12.09
CA ASP A 325 19.52 -16.06 12.73
C ASP A 325 18.08 -16.13 13.25
N TRP A 326 17.17 -16.61 12.40
CA TRP A 326 15.75 -16.72 12.70
C TRP A 326 15.46 -17.62 13.90
N ALA A 327 16.26 -18.66 14.15
CA ALA A 327 16.00 -19.57 15.26
C ALA A 327 16.32 -18.92 16.62
N ALA A 328 17.33 -18.05 16.67
CA ALA A 328 17.73 -17.36 17.90
C ALA A 328 16.98 -16.04 18.14
N SER A 329 16.52 -15.38 17.07
CA SER A 329 16.04 -14.00 17.12
C SER A 329 14.55 -13.81 16.85
N TYR A 330 13.83 -14.84 16.40
CA TYR A 330 12.41 -14.76 16.09
C TYR A 330 11.61 -15.79 16.90
N GLU A 331 10.69 -15.31 17.72
CA GLU A 331 9.71 -16.11 18.47
C GLU A 331 8.32 -15.82 17.89
N GLY A 332 7.77 -16.76 17.12
CA GLY A 332 6.40 -16.67 16.61
C GLY A 332 5.39 -17.25 17.60
N LEU A 333 4.33 -16.51 17.88
CA LEU A 333 3.29 -16.86 18.85
C LEU A 333 1.92 -16.83 18.15
N PRO A 334 1.56 -17.89 17.40
CA PRO A 334 0.27 -17.96 16.72
C PRO A 334 -0.88 -17.93 17.73
N ASN A 335 -1.91 -17.13 17.46
CA ASN A 335 -3.15 -17.00 18.24
C ASN A 335 -2.96 -16.63 19.72
N ALA A 336 -1.77 -16.18 20.12
CA ALA A 336 -1.52 -15.78 21.49
C ALA A 336 -2.29 -14.49 21.85
N ALA A 337 -2.76 -14.42 23.09
CA ALA A 337 -3.47 -13.27 23.63
C ALA A 337 -2.65 -12.58 24.72
N VAL A 338 -2.62 -11.24 24.69
CA VAL A 338 -2.03 -10.44 25.76
C VAL A 338 -2.98 -10.41 26.95
N LEU A 339 -2.49 -10.83 28.11
CA LEU A 339 -3.25 -10.82 29.36
C LEU A 339 -2.92 -9.62 30.24
N ALA A 340 -1.63 -9.29 30.36
CA ALA A 340 -1.15 -8.22 31.22
C ALA A 340 0.11 -7.58 30.65
N VAL A 341 0.29 -6.30 30.94
CA VAL A 341 1.54 -5.55 30.78
C VAL A 341 1.93 -5.05 32.15
N ASP A 342 3.13 -5.38 32.61
CA ASP A 342 3.70 -4.84 33.83
C ASP A 342 4.81 -3.83 33.47
N PRO A 343 4.51 -2.52 33.54
CA PRO A 343 5.50 -1.48 33.27
C PRO A 343 6.44 -1.23 34.46
N ALA A 344 6.19 -1.81 35.65
CA ALA A 344 7.02 -1.57 36.82
C ALA A 344 8.35 -2.35 36.79
N THR A 345 8.44 -3.39 35.97
CA THR A 345 9.70 -4.13 35.74
C THR A 345 10.62 -3.35 34.80
N SER A 346 11.93 -3.55 34.95
CA SER A 346 12.95 -2.95 34.05
C SER A 346 13.80 -4.07 33.42
N PRO A 347 13.56 -4.45 32.15
CA PRO A 347 12.57 -3.89 31.23
C PRO A 347 11.11 -4.29 31.56
N PRO A 348 10.11 -3.59 31.01
CA PRO A 348 8.69 -3.98 31.13
C PRO A 348 8.45 -5.41 30.68
N THR A 349 7.45 -6.07 31.28
CA THR A 349 7.10 -7.45 30.94
C THR A 349 5.70 -7.58 30.38
N LEU A 350 5.54 -8.58 29.51
CA LEU A 350 4.29 -8.92 28.83
C LEU A 350 3.91 -10.35 29.20
N THR A 351 2.72 -10.53 29.77
CA THR A 351 2.15 -11.84 30.06
C THR A 351 1.19 -12.24 28.94
N LEU A 352 1.43 -13.43 28.38
CA LEU A 352 0.76 -13.93 27.19
C LEU A 352 0.14 -15.29 27.47
N ARG A 353 -1.08 -15.50 26.98
CA ARG A 353 -1.69 -16.83 26.87
C ARG A 353 -1.45 -17.38 25.47
N LEU A 354 -0.79 -18.52 25.38
CA LEU A 354 -0.57 -19.25 24.14
C LEU A 354 -1.84 -19.96 23.68
N ASP A 355 -1.86 -20.37 22.41
CA ASP A 355 -2.96 -21.18 21.82
C ASP A 355 -3.16 -22.50 22.57
N SER A 356 -2.09 -23.05 23.16
CA SER A 356 -2.15 -24.24 24.03
C SER A 356 -2.82 -23.99 25.39
N GLY A 357 -3.16 -22.75 25.73
CA GLY A 357 -3.64 -22.32 27.04
C GLY A 357 -2.55 -22.02 28.06
N ALA A 358 -1.29 -22.38 27.78
CA ALA A 358 -0.16 -22.07 28.65
C ALA A 358 0.09 -20.56 28.76
N THR A 359 0.51 -20.11 29.94
CA THR A 359 0.86 -18.70 30.17
C THR A 359 2.38 -18.55 30.19
N ILE A 360 2.89 -17.55 29.48
CA ILE A 360 4.31 -17.19 29.45
C ILE A 360 4.49 -15.70 29.73
N THR A 361 5.66 -15.33 30.23
CA THR A 361 6.07 -13.93 30.42
C THR A 361 7.32 -13.65 29.61
N ARG A 362 7.40 -12.47 29.00
CA ARG A 362 8.55 -12.00 28.22
C ARG A 362 8.89 -10.55 28.55
N ASN A 363 10.18 -10.22 28.53
CA ASN A 363 10.65 -8.84 28.54
C ASN A 363 10.33 -8.17 27.20
N VAL A 364 10.02 -6.88 27.23
CA VAL A 364 9.66 -6.10 26.05
C VAL A 364 10.38 -4.76 26.05
N GLY A 365 10.90 -4.39 24.88
CA GLY A 365 11.57 -3.12 24.64
C GLY A 365 10.82 -2.15 23.75
N ALA A 366 9.94 -2.64 22.88
CA ALA A 366 9.11 -1.80 22.02
C ALA A 366 7.89 -2.57 21.51
N LEU A 367 6.88 -1.84 21.07
CA LEU A 367 5.67 -2.38 20.45
C LEU A 367 5.46 -1.84 19.04
N ALA A 368 5.30 -2.74 18.08
CA ALA A 368 4.78 -2.47 16.75
C ALA A 368 3.37 -3.07 16.64
N TYR A 369 2.35 -2.26 16.92
CA TYR A 369 0.94 -2.66 16.82
C TYR A 369 0.38 -2.39 15.41
N LEU A 370 0.25 -3.45 14.61
CA LEU A 370 0.10 -3.39 13.15
C LEU A 370 -1.09 -4.24 12.68
N VAL A 371 -2.26 -3.97 13.25
CA VAL A 371 -3.50 -4.72 13.02
C VAL A 371 -4.38 -4.15 11.89
N GLY A 372 -3.83 -3.20 11.12
CA GLY A 372 -4.49 -2.59 9.97
C GLY A 372 -5.01 -1.17 10.23
N ARG A 373 -5.76 -0.69 9.25
CA ARG A 373 -6.32 0.66 9.19
C ARG A 373 -7.77 0.61 8.78
N ARG A 374 -8.50 1.69 9.06
CA ARG A 374 -9.87 1.89 8.59
C ARG A 374 -10.01 3.21 7.85
N GLY A 375 -10.99 3.27 6.95
CA GLY A 375 -11.45 4.52 6.38
C GLY A 375 -12.20 5.34 7.41
N SER A 376 -12.25 6.65 7.19
CA SER A 376 -13.07 7.56 7.97
C SER A 376 -13.60 8.67 7.07
N LEU A 377 -14.89 8.94 7.18
CA LEU A 377 -15.57 10.09 6.59
C LEU A 377 -15.97 11.11 7.66
N ALA A 378 -15.31 11.09 8.84
CA ALA A 378 -15.64 11.98 9.96
C ALA A 378 -15.43 13.48 9.67
N TYR A 379 -14.80 13.82 8.55
CA TYR A 379 -14.68 15.19 8.07
C TYR A 379 -15.98 15.71 7.40
N LEU A 380 -16.94 14.82 7.10
CA LEU A 380 -18.26 15.18 6.60
C LEU A 380 -19.21 15.47 7.77
N ASP A 381 -20.05 16.50 7.62
CA ASP A 381 -21.14 16.76 8.55
C ASP A 381 -22.19 15.63 8.48
N PRO A 382 -22.95 15.38 9.58
CA PRO A 382 -23.84 14.22 9.69
C PRO A 382 -24.84 14.07 8.53
N GLY A 383 -25.37 15.18 8.01
CA GLY A 383 -26.31 15.16 6.88
C GLY A 383 -25.67 14.65 5.59
N LEU A 384 -24.48 15.16 5.24
CA LEU A 384 -23.76 14.71 4.05
C LEU A 384 -23.18 13.30 4.24
N HIS A 385 -22.77 12.95 5.46
CA HIS A 385 -22.31 11.61 5.78
C HIS A 385 -23.39 10.54 5.52
N ALA A 386 -24.66 10.84 5.82
CA ALA A 386 -25.79 9.95 5.58
C ALA A 386 -26.16 9.80 4.09
N ASP A 387 -25.83 10.78 3.24
CA ASP A 387 -26.07 10.68 1.79
C ASP A 387 -25.04 9.79 1.06
N VAL A 388 -23.86 9.58 1.67
CA VAL A 388 -22.71 8.90 1.05
C VAL A 388 -22.65 7.41 1.43
N LEU A 389 -23.24 7.01 2.56
CA LEU A 389 -23.31 5.63 3.07
C LEU A 389 -24.72 5.07 2.92
#